data_AF-A0AAU9XTR0-F1
#
_entry.id   AF-A0AAU9XTR0-F1
#
_cell.length_a   1.000
_cell.length_b   1.000
_cell.length_c   1.000
_cell.angle_alpha   90.00
_cell.angle_beta   90.00
_cell.angle_gamma   90.00
#
_symmetry.space_group_name_H-M   'P 1'
#
loop_
_entity.id
_entity.type
_entity.pdbx_description
1 polymer ?
#
loop_
_entity_poly.entity_id
_entity_poly.type
_entity_poly.pdbx_seq_one_letter_code
_entity_poly.pdbx_strand_id
1 'polypeptide(L)'
;MYYDYLEMNEPAVLEREREIIRCQQENTTPIPPKLKAHILQHTYRDIFNGEFNLGFTLPHTDTCATCDKLALKVQSSEGAEKEKLEKELEEHHKLAKSAFTVRKDNKARAVRSWVGKPVQLALQE
;
A
#
# COMPACT_ATOMS: atom_id res chain seq x y z
N MET A 1 5.39 -1.05 13.90
CA MET A 1 4.34 -1.22 14.92
C MET A 1 4.85 -1.86 16.21
N TYR A 2 5.33 -3.12 16.23
CA TYR A 2 5.85 -3.71 17.49
C TYR A 2 7.08 -3.00 18.06
N TYR A 3 8.07 -2.65 17.21
CA TYR A 3 9.23 -1.88 17.67
C TYR A 3 8.85 -0.47 18.10
N ASP A 4 7.86 0.16 17.46
CA ASP A 4 7.32 1.45 17.87
C ASP A 4 6.64 1.36 19.25
N TYR A 5 5.92 0.26 19.53
CA TYR A 5 5.41 -0.04 20.87
C TYR A 5 6.54 -0.14 21.89
N LEU A 6 7.63 -0.86 21.57
CA LEU A 6 8.78 -0.96 22.47
C LEU A 6 9.47 0.39 22.67
N GLU A 7 9.61 1.21 21.63
CA GLU A 7 10.19 2.54 21.72
C GLU A 7 9.40 3.45 22.68
N MET A 8 8.07 3.38 22.61
CA MET A 8 7.19 4.20 23.45
C MET A 8 7.04 3.68 24.88
N ASN A 9 7.00 2.36 25.08
CA ASN A 9 6.58 1.74 26.36
C ASN A 9 7.71 0.99 27.07
N GLU A 10 8.67 0.42 26.33
CA GLU A 10 9.71 -0.46 26.86
C GLU A 10 11.10 -0.19 26.19
N PRO A 11 11.60 1.07 26.18
CA PRO A 11 12.74 1.45 25.36
C PRO A 11 14.03 0.71 25.72
N ALA A 12 14.20 0.32 26.99
CA ALA A 12 15.35 -0.46 27.46
C ALA A 12 15.43 -1.85 26.80
N VAL A 13 14.29 -2.45 26.44
CA VAL A 13 14.26 -3.72 25.71
C VAL A 13 14.73 -3.52 24.28
N LEU A 14 14.26 -2.45 23.62
CA LEU A 14 14.65 -2.10 22.27
C LEU A 14 16.14 -1.75 22.17
N GLU A 15 16.66 -0.98 23.11
CA GLU A 15 18.07 -0.60 23.18
C GLU A 15 18.96 -1.84 23.32
N ARG A 16 18.55 -2.80 24.15
CA ARG A 16 19.24 -4.08 24.27
C ARG A 16 19.27 -4.87 22.96
N GLU A 17 18.17 -4.89 22.21
CA GLU A 17 18.13 -5.57 20.90
C GLU A 17 19.09 -4.91 19.90
N ARG A 18 19.15 -3.58 19.88
CA ARG A 18 20.12 -2.83 19.06
C ARG A 18 21.55 -3.14 19.47
N GLU A 19 21.82 -3.20 20.77
CA GLU A 19 23.12 -3.52 21.34
C GLU A 19 23.57 -4.93 20.95
N ILE A 20 22.68 -5.92 20.96
CA ILE A 20 22.99 -7.28 20.48
C ILE A 20 23.40 -7.29 19.01
N ILE A 21 22.66 -6.56 18.16
CA ILE A 21 22.97 -6.46 16.74
C ILE A 21 24.37 -5.84 16.55
N ARG A 22 24.69 -4.80 17.31
CA ARG A 22 26.03 -4.18 17.30
C ARG A 22 27.11 -5.17 17.73
N CYS A 23 26.94 -5.85 18.87
CA CYS A 23 27.91 -6.84 19.35
C CYS A 23 28.13 -7.97 18.34
N GLN A 24 27.09 -8.40 17.62
CA GLN A 24 27.20 -9.41 16.55
C GLN A 24 28.03 -8.88 15.36
N GLN A 25 27.81 -7.64 14.94
CA GLN A 25 28.57 -7.02 13.84
C GLN A 25 30.05 -6.85 14.21
N GLU A 26 30.32 -6.49 15.46
CA GLU A 26 31.67 -6.23 15.98
C GLU A 26 32.34 -7.50 16.53
N ASN A 27 31.71 -8.67 16.46
CA ASN A 27 32.15 -9.92 17.09
C ASN A 27 32.59 -9.74 18.56
N THR A 28 31.89 -8.89 19.31
CA THR A 28 32.28 -8.45 20.65
C THR A 28 31.46 -9.16 21.75
N THR A 29 32.09 -9.44 22.89
CA THR A 29 31.47 -9.99 24.12
C THR A 29 31.87 -9.10 25.31
N PRO A 30 31.00 -8.91 26.33
CA PRO A 30 29.86 -9.75 26.71
C PRO A 30 28.52 -9.34 26.11
N ILE A 31 27.63 -10.32 25.94
CA ILE A 31 26.25 -10.11 25.52
C ILE A 31 25.48 -9.38 26.64
N PRO A 32 24.72 -8.32 26.34
CA PRO A 32 23.91 -7.62 27.32
C PRO A 32 22.95 -8.55 28.11
N PRO A 33 22.73 -8.29 29.42
CA PRO A 33 21.89 -9.12 30.28
C PRO A 33 20.45 -9.21 29.75
N LYS A 34 19.82 -10.38 29.84
CA LYS A 34 18.52 -10.65 29.22
C LYS A 34 17.38 -9.84 29.85
N LEU A 35 16.89 -8.84 29.13
CA LEU A 35 15.63 -8.16 29.42
C LEU A 35 14.48 -8.88 28.69
N LYS A 36 13.34 -9.01 29.35
CA LYS A 36 12.12 -9.58 28.76
C LYS A 36 11.10 -8.45 28.60
N ALA A 37 10.55 -8.33 27.40
CA ALA A 37 9.39 -7.46 27.17
C ALA A 37 8.18 -7.97 27.96
N HIS A 38 7.31 -7.06 28.39
CA HIS A 38 6.04 -7.37 29.01
C HIS A 38 5.09 -8.04 28.01
N ILE A 39 5.08 -7.55 26.77
CA ILE A 39 4.34 -8.15 25.66
C ILE A 39 5.33 -8.72 24.66
N LEU A 40 5.17 -10.00 24.34
CA LEU A 40 6.00 -10.67 23.34
C LEU A 40 5.52 -10.30 21.92
N GLN A 41 6.46 -10.24 20.98
CA GLN A 41 6.17 -9.90 19.58
C GLN A 41 5.05 -10.74 18.96
N HIS A 42 5.01 -12.04 19.25
CA HIS A 42 3.97 -12.92 18.73
C HIS A 42 2.59 -12.51 19.27
N THR A 43 2.48 -12.26 20.58
CA THR A 43 1.24 -11.83 21.23
C THR A 43 0.76 -10.50 20.67
N TYR A 44 1.68 -9.53 20.50
CA TYR A 44 1.37 -8.26 19.87
C TYR A 44 0.84 -8.45 18.44
N ARG A 45 1.49 -9.31 17.64
CA ARG A 45 1.09 -9.57 16.26
C ARG A 45 -0.29 -10.23 16.18
N ASP A 46 -0.57 -11.17 17.06
CA ASP A 46 -1.84 -11.91 17.07
C ASP A 46 -2.99 -10.97 17.46
N ILE A 47 -2.80 -10.11 18.46
CA ILE A 47 -3.78 -9.07 18.83
C ILE A 47 -3.94 -8.03 17.70
N PHE A 48 -2.83 -7.54 17.15
CA PHE A 48 -2.86 -6.50 16.12
C PHE A 48 -3.56 -6.97 14.83
N ASN A 49 -3.36 -8.23 14.44
CA ASN A 49 -3.98 -8.77 13.23
C ASN A 49 -5.38 -9.38 13.48
N GLY A 50 -5.65 -9.90 14.68
CA GLY A 50 -6.87 -10.63 14.99
C GLY A 50 -7.96 -9.76 15.64
N GLU A 51 -7.56 -8.80 16.48
CA GLU A 51 -8.49 -7.98 17.26
C GLU A 51 -8.58 -6.56 16.72
N PHE A 52 -7.45 -6.00 16.29
CA PHE A 52 -7.42 -4.72 15.58
C PHE A 52 -7.84 -4.94 14.12
N ASN A 53 -9.15 -4.97 13.89
CA ASN A 53 -9.75 -4.88 12.56
C ASN A 53 -9.58 -3.45 12.01
N LEU A 54 -8.33 -3.04 11.77
CA LEU A 54 -8.01 -1.86 10.97
C LEU A 54 -8.42 -2.17 9.53
N GLY A 55 -9.72 -2.05 9.27
CA GLY A 55 -10.25 -2.10 7.93
C GLY A 55 -9.70 -0.90 7.18
N PHE A 56 -8.78 -1.16 6.24
CA PHE A 56 -8.48 -0.17 5.22
C PHE A 56 -9.76 0.01 4.41
N THR A 57 -10.47 1.10 4.65
CA THR A 57 -11.52 1.52 3.75
C THR A 57 -10.90 1.66 2.37
N LEU A 58 -11.62 1.22 1.33
CA LEU A 58 -11.22 1.55 -0.03
C LEU A 58 -10.95 3.05 -0.08
N PRO A 59 -9.80 3.49 -0.65
CA PRO A 59 -9.54 4.91 -0.81
C PRO A 59 -10.78 5.54 -1.43
N HIS A 60 -11.28 6.60 -0.79
CA HIS A 60 -12.45 7.32 -1.27
C HIS A 60 -12.14 7.68 -2.71
N THR A 61 -12.88 7.06 -3.65
CA THR A 61 -12.61 7.02 -5.11
C THR A 61 -11.50 7.97 -5.52
N ASP A 62 -10.28 7.44 -5.65
CA ASP A 62 -9.11 8.23 -6.02
C ASP A 62 -9.39 8.86 -7.39
N THR A 63 -9.82 10.13 -7.38
CA THR A 63 -10.19 10.88 -8.57
C THR A 63 -8.90 11.42 -9.17
N CYS A 64 -8.80 11.38 -10.51
CA CYS A 64 -7.64 11.99 -11.14
C CYS A 64 -7.72 13.52 -10.99
N ALA A 65 -6.59 14.21 -11.12
CA ALA A 65 -6.54 15.66 -11.02
C ALA A 65 -7.50 16.38 -12.00
N THR A 66 -7.88 15.74 -13.11
CA THR A 66 -8.88 16.27 -14.05
C THR A 66 -10.30 16.18 -13.49
N CYS A 67 -10.67 15.04 -12.89
CA CYS A 67 -11.96 14.87 -12.20
C CYS A 67 -12.11 15.90 -11.09
N ASP A 68 -11.07 16.12 -10.27
CA ASP A 68 -11.10 17.10 -9.18
C ASP A 68 -11.30 18.53 -9.70
N LYS A 69 -10.53 18.91 -10.73
CA LYS A 69 -10.64 20.23 -11.35
C LYS A 69 -12.02 20.48 -11.93
N LEU A 70 -12.58 19.50 -12.65
CA LEU A 70 -13.90 19.63 -13.26
C LEU A 70 -15.00 19.65 -12.18
N ALA A 71 -14.91 18.80 -11.16
CA ALA A 71 -15.86 18.79 -10.04
C ALA A 71 -15.91 20.15 -9.33
N LEU A 72 -14.75 20.74 -9.02
CA LEU A 72 -14.67 22.08 -8.43
C LEU A 72 -15.27 23.16 -9.35
N LYS A 73 -14.97 23.11 -10.66
CA LYS A 73 -15.51 24.05 -11.63
C LYS A 73 -17.04 23.96 -11.73
N VAL A 74 -17.58 22.74 -11.81
CA VAL A 74 -19.04 22.48 -11.85
C VAL A 74 -19.72 23.01 -10.59
N GLN A 75 -19.11 22.81 -9.41
CA GLN A 75 -19.64 23.33 -8.15
C GLN A 75 -19.64 24.86 -8.10
N SER A 76 -18.66 25.52 -8.71
CA SER A 76 -18.50 26.98 -8.72
C SER A 76 -19.26 27.72 -9.84
N SER A 77 -19.88 26.98 -10.77
CA SER A 77 -20.48 27.55 -12.00
C SER A 77 -21.99 27.40 -12.03
N GLU A 78 -22.68 28.28 -12.77
CA GLU A 78 -24.14 28.27 -12.92
C GLU A 78 -24.54 28.37 -14.40
N GLY A 79 -25.78 27.96 -14.71
CA GLY A 79 -26.37 28.09 -16.05
C GLY A 79 -25.64 27.29 -17.14
N ALA A 80 -25.49 27.90 -18.32
CA ALA A 80 -24.97 27.23 -19.51
C ALA A 80 -23.50 26.78 -19.39
N GLU A 81 -22.69 27.46 -18.57
CA GLU A 81 -21.30 27.05 -18.33
C GLU A 81 -21.22 25.77 -17.48
N LYS A 82 -22.13 25.62 -16.50
CA LYS A 82 -22.24 24.41 -15.70
C LYS A 82 -22.56 23.19 -16.56
N GLU A 83 -23.52 23.31 -17.46
CA GLU A 83 -23.93 22.23 -18.36
C GLU A 83 -22.78 21.77 -19.28
N LYS A 84 -21.97 22.71 -19.78
CA LYS A 84 -20.77 22.38 -20.57
C LYS A 84 -19.74 21.60 -19.74
N LEU A 85 -19.46 22.06 -18.52
CA LEU A 85 -18.50 21.42 -17.62
C LEU A 85 -18.95 20.03 -17.17
N GLU A 86 -20.26 19.85 -16.94
CA GLU A 86 -20.85 18.53 -16.63
C GLU A 86 -20.72 17.58 -17.83
N LYS A 87 -20.92 18.08 -19.05
CA LYS A 87 -20.72 17.29 -20.26
C LYS A 87 -19.25 16.88 -20.44
N GLU A 88 -18.31 17.80 -20.20
CA GLU A 88 -16.87 17.52 -20.25
C GLU A 88 -16.46 16.46 -19.22
N LEU A 89 -17.01 16.54 -18.01
CA LEU A 89 -16.80 15.54 -16.95
C LEU A 89 -17.34 14.16 -17.37
N GLU A 90 -18.52 14.10 -17.96
CA GLU A 90 -19.10 12.85 -18.43
C GLU A 90 -18.29 12.24 -19.60
N GLU A 91 -17.82 13.05 -20.53
CA GLU A 91 -16.95 12.62 -21.62
C GLU A 91 -15.63 12.04 -21.09
N HIS A 92 -15.03 12.70 -20.09
CA HIS A 92 -13.84 12.20 -19.42
C HIS A 92 -14.08 10.82 -18.76
N HIS A 93 -15.20 10.66 -18.05
CA HIS A 93 -15.57 9.38 -17.45
C HIS A 93 -15.82 8.27 -18.49
N LYS A 94 -16.45 8.59 -19.62
CA LYS A 94 -16.65 7.64 -20.73
C LYS A 94 -15.32 7.16 -21.30
N LEU A 95 -14.37 8.08 -21.51
CA LEU A 95 -13.03 7.74 -21.99
C LEU A 95 -12.26 6.87 -20.99
N ALA A 96 -12.32 7.19 -19.70
CA ALA A 96 -11.68 6.39 -18.66
C ALA A 96 -12.25 4.96 -18.60
N LYS A 97 -13.58 4.83 -18.67
CA LYS A 97 -14.26 3.52 -18.70
C LYS A 97 -13.85 2.70 -19.93
N SER A 98 -13.79 3.30 -21.12
CA SER A 98 -13.40 2.60 -22.34
C SER A 98 -11.92 2.19 -22.33
N ALA A 99 -11.03 3.04 -21.81
CA ALA A 99 -9.62 2.68 -21.63
C ALA A 99 -9.47 1.51 -20.64
N PHE A 100 -10.25 1.51 -19.56
CA PHE A 100 -10.26 0.43 -18.57
C PHE A 100 -10.73 -0.91 -19.17
N THR A 101 -11.80 -0.92 -19.97
CA THR A 101 -12.27 -2.14 -20.62
C THR A 101 -11.23 -2.69 -21.59
N VAL A 102 -10.64 -1.84 -22.44
CA VAL A 102 -9.56 -2.24 -23.35
C VAL A 102 -8.36 -2.82 -22.59
N ARG A 103 -7.95 -2.19 -21.48
CA ARG A 103 -6.86 -2.70 -20.63
C ARG A 103 -7.21 -4.07 -20.04
N LYS A 104 -8.43 -4.26 -19.55
CA LYS A 104 -8.91 -5.54 -19.00
C LYS A 104 -8.89 -6.64 -20.07
N ASP A 105 -9.37 -6.33 -21.27
CA ASP A 105 -9.40 -7.28 -22.39
C ASP A 105 -7.99 -7.62 -22.88
N ASN A 106 -7.11 -6.63 -22.94
CA ASN A 106 -5.69 -6.84 -23.26
C ASN A 106 -5.02 -7.74 -22.22
N LYS A 107 -5.28 -7.53 -20.92
CA LYS A 107 -4.78 -8.40 -19.84
C LYS A 107 -5.29 -9.83 -20.01
N ALA A 108 -6.58 -10.01 -20.26
CA ALA A 108 -7.16 -11.33 -20.47
C ALA A 108 -6.59 -12.02 -21.74
N ARG A 109 -6.40 -11.27 -22.83
CA ARG A 109 -5.78 -11.76 -24.07
C ARG A 109 -4.33 -12.14 -23.86
N ALA A 110 -3.56 -11.33 -23.13
CA ALA A 110 -2.19 -11.64 -22.76
C ALA A 110 -2.15 -12.96 -21.99
N VAL A 111 -2.91 -13.09 -20.90
CA VAL A 111 -2.98 -14.33 -20.10
C VAL A 111 -3.30 -15.54 -20.99
N ARG A 112 -4.31 -15.46 -21.86
CA ARG A 112 -4.64 -16.55 -22.81
C ARG A 112 -3.49 -16.88 -23.76
N SER A 113 -2.74 -15.88 -24.22
CA SER A 113 -1.60 -16.08 -25.13
C SER A 113 -0.40 -16.79 -24.49
N TRP A 114 -0.33 -16.81 -23.15
CA TRP A 114 0.71 -17.49 -22.38
C TRP A 114 0.33 -18.92 -22.00
N VAL A 115 -0.94 -19.32 -22.11
CA VAL A 115 -1.39 -20.68 -21.76
C VAL A 115 -0.69 -21.69 -22.69
N GLY A 116 0.08 -22.60 -22.10
CA GLY A 116 0.79 -23.67 -22.80
C GLY A 116 2.10 -23.28 -23.47
N LYS A 117 2.59 -22.04 -23.31
CA LYS A 117 3.90 -21.65 -23.83
C LYS A 117 5.00 -21.95 -22.81
N PRO A 118 6.08 -22.68 -23.18
CA PRO A 118 7.22 -22.85 -22.30
C PRO A 118 7.90 -21.50 -22.06
N VAL A 119 8.22 -21.21 -20.81
CA VAL A 119 9.07 -20.05 -20.47
C VAL A 119 10.46 -20.36 -21.01
N GLN A 120 10.87 -19.67 -22.06
CA GLN A 120 12.27 -19.70 -22.52
C GLN A 120 13.10 -18.92 -21.50
N LEU A 121 13.65 -19.64 -20.51
CA LEU A 121 14.79 -19.17 -19.75
C LEU A 121 15.95 -19.04 -20.73
N ALA A 122 16.29 -17.81 -21.09
CA ALA A 122 17.52 -17.53 -21.82
C ALA A 122 18.69 -17.92 -20.90
N LEU A 123 19.20 -19.13 -21.10
CA LEU A 123 20.52 -19.52 -20.63
C LEU A 123 21.52 -18.68 -21.42
N GLN A 124 22.04 -17.64 -20.78
CA GLN A 124 23.26 -16.97 -21.23
C GLN A 124 24.43 -17.82 -20.72
N GLU A 125 25.11 -18.49 -21.65
CA GLU A 125 26.44 -19.09 -21.46
C GLU A 125 27.52 -18.00 -21.46
#